data_AF-A0A950JS21-F1
#
_entry.id   AF-A0A950JS21-F1
#
_cell.length_a   1.000
_cell.length_b   1.000
_cell.length_c   1.000
_cell.angle_alpha   90.00
_cell.angle_beta   90.00
_cell.angle_gamma   90.00
#
_symmetry.space_group_name_H-M   'P 1'
#
loop_
_entity.id
_entity.type
_entity.pdbx_description
1 polymer ?
#
loop_
_entity_poly.entity_id
_entity_poly.type
_entity_poly.pdbx_seq_one_letter_code
_entity_poly.pdbx_strand_id
1 'polypeptide(L)'
;MSIFGSIVGAIFGHAQQQPTQQSRPAGGQQVHPQGAQGKAAPSTQQAHAAPQQQAKAGTPPPQAAKPQQPVDVAAVLDKLKADKHANLDWEHSIVDMMKLLDLDSSLSARQELAKELHYTGDLHDSASMNIWLHKQVMTKLAENGGKVPDSLKH
;
A
#
# COMPACT_ATOMS: atom_id res chain seq x y z
N MET A 1 11.63 -9.29 14.91
CA MET A 1 11.02 -8.63 13.73
C MET A 1 10.07 -7.60 14.30
N SER A 2 10.17 -6.33 13.89
CA SER A 2 9.39 -5.25 14.53
C SER A 2 7.89 -5.42 14.33
N ILE A 3 7.12 -5.50 15.43
CA ILE A 3 5.65 -5.55 15.41
C ILE A 3 5.08 -4.34 14.64
N PHE A 4 5.64 -3.15 14.89
CA PHE A 4 5.26 -1.93 14.17
C PHE A 4 5.48 -2.07 12.65
N GLY A 5 6.62 -2.61 12.24
CA GLY A 5 6.92 -2.85 10.83
C GLY A 5 5.93 -3.80 10.16
N SER A 6 5.49 -4.84 10.88
CA SER A 6 4.45 -5.75 10.40
C SER A 6 3.09 -5.06 10.28
N ILE A 7 2.74 -4.15 11.19
CA ILE A 7 1.52 -3.33 11.11
C ILE A 7 1.55 -2.44 9.86
N VAL A 8 2.64 -1.69 9.65
CA VAL A 8 2.83 -0.83 8.48
C VAL A 8 2.76 -1.68 7.20
N GLY A 9 3.54 -2.76 7.13
CA GLY A 9 3.55 -3.64 5.97
C GLY A 9 2.17 -4.22 5.66
N ALA A 10 1.42 -4.63 6.67
CA ALA A 10 0.06 -5.14 6.50
C ALA A 10 -0.89 -4.05 6.00
N ILE A 11 -0.90 -2.85 6.60
CA ILE A 11 -1.80 -1.76 6.19
C ILE A 11 -1.48 -1.29 4.77
N PHE A 12 -0.20 -1.00 4.48
CA PHE A 12 0.21 -0.53 3.16
C PHE A 12 0.09 -1.64 2.10
N GLY A 13 0.34 -2.90 2.48
CA GLY A 13 0.10 -4.06 1.62
C GLY A 13 -1.38 -4.19 1.24
N HIS A 14 -2.30 -4.10 2.22
CA HIS A 14 -3.73 -4.11 1.96
C HIS A 14 -4.19 -2.87 1.18
N ALA A 15 -3.55 -1.72 1.38
CA ALA A 15 -3.83 -0.51 0.60
C ALA A 15 -3.41 -0.63 -0.87
N GLN A 16 -2.32 -1.35 -1.17
CA GLN A 16 -1.95 -1.64 -2.56
C GLN A 16 -2.82 -2.72 -3.20
N GLN A 17 -3.39 -3.60 -2.39
CA GLN A 17 -4.39 -4.57 -2.84
C GLN A 17 -5.78 -3.96 -2.98
N GLN A 18 -6.03 -2.78 -2.41
CA GLN A 18 -7.18 -2.00 -2.78
C GLN A 18 -6.96 -1.49 -4.22
N PRO A 19 -7.80 -1.90 -5.18
CA PRO A 19 -7.87 -1.17 -6.42
C PRO A 19 -8.34 0.22 -6.00
N THR A 20 -7.47 1.22 -6.16
CA THR A 20 -7.93 2.60 -6.26
C THR A 20 -9.13 2.55 -7.20
N GLN A 21 -10.32 2.82 -6.66
CA GLN A 21 -11.55 2.97 -7.43
C GLN A 21 -11.48 4.28 -8.23
N GLN A 22 -10.38 4.47 -8.94
CA GLN A 22 -10.15 5.48 -9.96
C GLN A 22 -8.97 5.06 -10.85
N SER A 23 -8.93 3.79 -11.23
CA SER A 23 -8.27 3.31 -12.44
C SER A 23 -8.79 1.90 -12.73
N ARG A 24 -9.90 1.79 -13.47
CA ARG A 24 -10.11 0.60 -14.29
C ARG A 24 -9.03 0.63 -15.36
N PRO A 25 -8.11 -0.36 -15.47
CA PRO A 25 -7.82 -0.87 -16.79
C PRO A 25 -8.94 -1.87 -17.09
N ALA A 26 -9.99 -1.39 -17.75
CA ALA A 26 -10.67 -2.27 -18.69
C ALA A 26 -9.64 -2.56 -19.79
N GLY A 27 -8.88 -3.64 -19.63
CA GLY A 27 -7.70 -3.86 -20.46
C GLY A 27 -7.02 -5.19 -20.19
N GLY A 28 -7.80 -6.26 -20.01
CA GLY A 28 -7.29 -7.62 -20.24
C GLY A 28 -7.00 -7.80 -21.73
N GLN A 29 -5.91 -7.22 -22.21
CA GLN A 29 -5.32 -7.54 -23.50
C GLN A 29 -3.91 -8.05 -23.23
N GLN A 30 -3.88 -9.30 -22.80
CA GLN A 30 -2.70 -10.15 -22.86
C GLN A 30 -2.50 -10.50 -24.35
N VAL A 31 -1.87 -9.59 -25.08
CA VAL A 31 -1.31 -9.89 -26.40
C VAL A 31 0.08 -10.46 -26.19
N HIS A 32 0.19 -11.78 -26.23
CA HIS A 32 1.45 -12.44 -26.56
C HIS A 32 1.74 -12.21 -28.05
N PRO A 33 2.97 -11.86 -28.45
CA PRO A 33 3.41 -12.16 -29.80
C PRO A 33 4.71 -12.94 -29.73
N GLN A 34 4.66 -14.26 -29.90
CA GLN A 34 5.77 -14.96 -30.54
C GLN A 34 5.30 -16.30 -31.10
N GLY A 35 5.18 -16.35 -32.42
CA GLY A 35 5.09 -17.61 -33.16
C GLY A 35 4.13 -17.57 -34.34
N ALA A 36 4.65 -17.22 -35.52
CA ALA A 36 4.32 -17.92 -36.77
C ALA A 36 5.17 -17.37 -37.92
N GLN A 37 6.06 -18.23 -38.42
CA GLN A 37 6.75 -18.09 -39.70
C GLN A 37 5.75 -18.15 -40.86
N GLY A 38 6.00 -17.42 -41.95
CA GLY A 38 5.20 -17.55 -43.17
C GLY A 38 5.60 -16.65 -44.35
N LYS A 39 6.55 -17.15 -45.15
CA LYS A 39 6.60 -17.15 -46.64
C LYS A 39 6.69 -15.83 -47.46
N ALA A 40 7.83 -15.71 -48.17
CA ALA A 40 8.08 -15.35 -49.59
C ALA A 40 6.87 -14.95 -50.48
N ALA A 41 6.93 -14.07 -51.50
CA ALA A 41 7.97 -13.26 -52.18
C ALA A 41 7.22 -12.23 -53.12
N PRO A 42 7.77 -11.75 -54.26
CA PRO A 42 8.30 -10.39 -54.48
C PRO A 42 7.46 -9.53 -55.47
N SER A 43 7.85 -8.26 -55.69
CA SER A 43 7.66 -7.37 -56.88
C SER A 43 7.49 -5.90 -56.41
N THR A 44 8.52 -5.03 -56.43
CA THR A 44 9.14 -4.24 -57.52
C THR A 44 8.71 -2.77 -57.54
N GLN A 45 9.72 -1.88 -57.55
CA GLN A 45 9.76 -0.51 -58.12
C GLN A 45 8.96 0.54 -57.31
N GLN A 46 9.43 1.76 -57.01
CA GLN A 46 10.34 2.66 -57.71
C GLN A 46 10.87 3.74 -56.74
N ALA A 47 12.05 4.28 -57.05
CA ALA A 47 12.73 5.35 -56.32
C ALA A 47 12.00 6.70 -56.40
N HIS A 48 12.01 7.47 -55.30
CA HIS A 48 12.09 8.94 -55.30
C HIS A 48 12.91 9.41 -54.08
N ALA A 49 13.90 10.24 -54.34
CA ALA A 49 14.79 10.85 -53.36
C ALA A 49 14.15 12.11 -52.75
N ALA A 50 14.19 12.23 -51.43
CA ALA A 50 14.09 13.50 -50.70
C ALA A 50 14.84 13.38 -49.36
N PRO A 51 15.75 14.31 -49.01
CA PRO A 51 16.42 14.31 -47.71
C PRO A 51 15.51 14.97 -46.68
N GLN A 52 14.57 14.19 -46.12
CA GLN A 52 13.77 14.64 -44.98
C GLN A 52 14.48 14.25 -43.68
N GLN A 53 15.23 15.22 -43.19
CA GLN A 53 15.29 15.64 -41.78
C GLN A 53 14.99 14.53 -40.76
N GLN A 54 16.09 13.99 -40.25
CA GLN A 54 16.29 13.32 -38.97
C GLN A 54 15.16 13.58 -37.95
N ALA A 55 14.12 12.74 -38.00
CA ALA A 55 13.18 12.59 -36.90
C ALA A 55 13.96 11.96 -35.74
N LYS A 56 14.43 12.79 -34.80
CA LYS A 56 14.86 12.34 -33.49
C LYS A 56 13.66 11.61 -32.88
N ALA A 57 13.80 10.29 -32.79
CA ALA A 57 12.89 9.43 -32.07
C ALA A 57 12.56 10.10 -30.73
N GLY A 58 11.28 10.43 -30.54
CA GLY A 58 10.78 10.93 -29.29
C GLY A 58 11.12 9.92 -28.20
N THR A 59 11.99 10.30 -27.29
CA THR A 59 12.09 9.64 -25.99
C THR A 59 10.67 9.56 -25.40
N PRO A 60 10.19 8.37 -25.01
CA PRO A 60 8.93 8.30 -24.27
C PRO A 60 9.02 9.24 -23.07
N PRO A 61 7.98 10.03 -22.78
CA PRO A 61 7.99 10.89 -21.60
C PRO A 61 8.29 10.00 -20.38
N PRO A 62 9.14 10.44 -19.45
CA PRO A 62 9.36 9.72 -18.21
C PRO A 62 7.97 9.49 -17.61
N GLN A 63 7.58 8.22 -17.47
CA GLN A 63 6.40 7.84 -16.70
C GLN A 63 6.59 8.49 -15.34
N ALA A 64 5.88 9.59 -15.10
CA ALA A 64 5.86 10.25 -13.81
C ALA A 64 5.53 9.15 -12.81
N ALA A 65 6.51 8.82 -11.96
CA ALA A 65 6.30 7.93 -10.84
C ALA A 65 5.06 8.45 -10.14
N LYS A 66 3.97 7.68 -10.22
CA LYS A 66 2.68 8.05 -9.67
C LYS A 66 2.97 8.51 -8.24
N PRO A 67 2.62 9.75 -7.86
CA PRO A 67 2.82 10.19 -6.49
C PRO A 67 2.15 9.12 -5.62
N GLN A 68 2.93 8.46 -4.77
CA GLN A 68 2.42 7.43 -3.89
C GLN A 68 1.27 8.07 -3.13
N GLN A 69 0.03 7.68 -3.46
CA GLN A 69 -1.13 8.28 -2.84
C GLN A 69 -1.03 7.99 -1.34
N PRO A 70 -1.23 9.00 -0.48
CA PRO A 70 -1.20 8.79 0.95
C PRO A 70 -2.22 7.71 1.31
N VAL A 71 -1.74 6.66 1.97
CA VAL A 71 -2.54 5.47 2.26
C VAL A 71 -3.55 5.81 3.33
N ASP A 72 -4.84 5.81 3.00
CA ASP A 72 -5.90 6.14 3.96
C ASP A 72 -6.09 4.99 4.95
N VAL A 73 -5.38 5.08 6.08
CA VAL A 73 -5.25 4.02 7.08
C VAL A 73 -6.62 3.62 7.63
N ALA A 74 -7.44 4.61 7.95
CA ALA A 74 -8.78 4.38 8.49
C ALA A 74 -9.66 3.63 7.49
N ALA A 75 -9.60 3.99 6.20
CA ALA A 75 -10.36 3.29 5.16
C ALA A 75 -9.87 1.84 4.97
N VAL A 76 -8.55 1.59 5.10
CA VAL A 76 -7.99 0.23 5.03
C VAL A 76 -8.47 -0.60 6.21
N LEU A 77 -8.35 -0.10 7.43
CA LEU A 77 -8.77 -0.79 8.64
C LEU A 77 -10.29 -1.01 8.65
N ASP A 78 -11.11 -0.01 8.29
CA ASP A 78 -12.57 -0.17 8.20
C ASP A 78 -12.97 -1.25 7.19
N LYS A 79 -12.33 -1.26 6.01
CA LYS A 79 -12.59 -2.27 4.98
C LYS A 79 -12.20 -3.66 5.47
N LEU A 80 -11.05 -3.82 6.13
CA LEU A 80 -10.67 -5.11 6.73
C LEU A 80 -11.66 -5.55 7.81
N LYS A 81 -12.12 -4.61 8.65
CA LYS A 81 -13.10 -4.87 9.72
C LYS A 81 -14.41 -5.41 9.13
N ALA A 82 -14.90 -4.76 8.08
CA ALA A 82 -16.08 -5.19 7.34
C ALA A 82 -15.87 -6.57 6.68
N ASP A 83 -14.71 -6.80 6.06
CA ASP A 83 -14.34 -8.05 5.37
C ASP A 83 -14.27 -9.24 6.35
N LYS A 84 -13.66 -9.04 7.52
CA LYS A 84 -13.58 -10.06 8.58
C LYS A 84 -14.88 -10.20 9.39
N HIS A 85 -15.90 -9.37 9.14
CA HIS A 85 -17.15 -9.31 9.91
C HIS A 85 -16.90 -9.26 11.44
N ALA A 86 -15.83 -8.60 11.84
CA ALA A 86 -15.35 -8.62 13.21
C ALA A 86 -15.74 -7.31 13.90
N ASN A 87 -16.44 -7.37 15.03
CA ASN A 87 -16.75 -6.20 15.85
C ASN A 87 -15.53 -5.84 16.70
N LEU A 88 -14.50 -5.29 16.05
CA LEU A 88 -13.21 -4.94 16.65
C LEU A 88 -13.11 -3.41 16.79
N ASP A 89 -12.74 -2.94 17.97
CA ASP A 89 -12.57 -1.52 18.30
C ASP A 89 -11.13 -1.04 18.03
N TRP A 90 -10.67 -1.22 16.80
CA TRP A 90 -9.32 -0.84 16.38
C TRP A 90 -9.00 0.66 16.57
N GLU A 91 -10.03 1.51 16.67
CA GLU A 91 -9.92 2.95 16.89
C GLU A 91 -9.48 3.32 18.32
N HIS A 92 -9.75 2.44 19.28
CA HIS A 92 -9.40 2.67 20.69
C HIS A 92 -8.45 1.59 21.22
N SER A 93 -8.33 0.46 20.53
CA SER A 93 -7.62 -0.73 21.00
C SER A 93 -6.60 -1.21 19.98
N ILE A 94 -5.32 -1.09 20.34
CA ILE A 94 -4.21 -1.57 19.50
C ILE A 94 -4.30 -3.10 19.30
N VAL A 95 -4.86 -3.82 20.28
CA VAL A 95 -5.03 -5.28 20.25
C VAL A 95 -6.03 -5.68 19.17
N ASP A 96 -7.15 -4.97 19.09
CA ASP A 96 -8.17 -5.18 18.08
C ASP A 96 -7.65 -4.85 16.68
N MET A 97 -6.83 -3.80 16.55
CA MET A 97 -6.14 -3.49 15.30
C MET A 97 -5.15 -4.60 14.88
N MET A 98 -4.34 -5.12 15.82
CA MET A 98 -3.42 -6.22 15.53
C MET A 98 -4.17 -7.48 15.11
N LYS A 99 -5.26 -7.80 15.80
CA LYS A 99 -6.12 -8.95 15.48
C LYS A 99 -6.76 -8.81 14.11
N LEU A 100 -7.12 -7.59 13.72
CA LEU A 100 -7.67 -7.30 12.42
C LEU A 100 -6.65 -7.56 11.30
N LEU A 101 -5.39 -7.25 11.54
CA LEU A 101 -4.26 -7.48 10.62
C LEU A 101 -3.73 -8.92 10.68
N ASP A 102 -4.40 -9.82 11.40
CA ASP A 102 -3.97 -11.21 11.60
C ASP A 102 -2.60 -11.32 12.31
N LEU A 103 -2.27 -10.33 13.15
CA LEU A 103 -1.03 -10.27 13.93
C LEU A 103 -1.25 -10.82 15.35
N ASP A 104 -0.16 -11.33 15.95
CA ASP A 104 -0.18 -11.83 17.32
C ASP A 104 -0.54 -10.71 18.29
N SER A 105 -1.76 -10.74 18.84
CA SER A 105 -2.29 -9.69 19.72
C SER A 105 -2.02 -10.00 21.20
N SER A 106 -0.95 -10.76 21.48
CA SER A 106 -0.62 -11.22 22.82
C SER A 106 0.01 -10.12 23.68
N LEU A 107 0.01 -10.32 25.00
CA LEU A 107 0.72 -9.44 25.94
C LEU A 107 2.21 -9.32 25.60
N SER A 108 2.84 -10.36 25.06
CA SER A 108 4.24 -10.33 24.64
C SER A 108 4.44 -9.39 23.44
N ALA A 109 3.59 -9.47 22.43
CA ALA A 109 3.67 -8.59 21.27
C ALA A 109 3.39 -7.13 21.63
N ARG A 110 2.45 -6.88 22.56
CA ARG A 110 2.18 -5.52 23.07
C ARG A 110 3.37 -4.95 23.85
N GLN A 111 4.04 -5.77 24.67
CA GLN A 111 5.25 -5.36 25.38
C GLN A 111 6.43 -5.11 24.43
N GLU A 112 6.56 -5.92 23.38
CA GLU A 112 7.57 -5.71 22.34
C GLU A 112 7.31 -4.40 21.59
N LEU A 113 6.09 -4.17 21.14
CA LEU A 113 5.68 -2.90 20.52
C LEU A 113 5.91 -1.71 21.45
N ALA A 114 5.62 -1.85 22.74
CA ALA A 114 5.89 -0.82 23.74
C ALA A 114 7.39 -0.52 23.87
N LYS A 115 8.24 -1.55 23.92
CA LYS A 115 9.70 -1.39 23.96
C LYS A 115 10.24 -0.73 22.68
N GLU A 116 9.73 -1.13 21.53
CA GLU A 116 10.08 -0.58 20.21
C GLU A 116 9.71 0.91 20.10
N LEU A 117 8.57 1.30 20.67
CA LEU A 117 8.12 2.68 20.69
C LEU A 117 8.71 3.49 21.86
N HIS A 118 9.55 2.87 22.70
CA HIS A 118 10.13 3.47 23.91
C HIS A 118 9.07 3.93 24.93
N TYR A 119 8.06 3.12 25.19
CA TYR A 119 7.09 3.35 26.26
C TYR A 119 7.79 3.35 27.62
N THR A 120 7.64 4.44 28.35
CA THR A 120 8.22 4.65 29.69
C THR A 120 7.18 4.61 30.80
N GLY A 121 5.91 4.36 30.47
CA GLY A 121 4.81 4.31 31.44
C GLY A 121 4.68 2.97 32.14
N ASP A 122 3.62 2.85 32.93
CA ASP A 122 3.33 1.64 33.68
C ASP A 122 2.80 0.53 32.76
N LEU A 123 3.41 -0.67 32.85
CA LEU A 123 3.05 -1.84 32.04
C LEU A 123 1.90 -2.65 32.66
N HIS A 124 1.56 -2.40 33.92
CA HIS A 124 0.43 -3.02 34.59
C HIS A 124 -0.87 -2.25 34.28
N ASP A 125 -0.79 -0.94 34.03
CA ASP A 125 -1.92 -0.15 33.55
C ASP A 125 -2.19 -0.36 32.04
N SER A 126 -2.90 -1.45 31.74
CA SER A 126 -3.22 -1.84 30.37
C SER A 126 -4.07 -0.81 29.62
N ALA A 127 -4.80 0.06 30.31
CA ALA A 127 -5.62 1.11 29.71
C ALA A 127 -4.76 2.27 29.18
N SER A 128 -3.92 2.86 30.03
CA SER A 128 -3.00 3.93 29.65
C SER A 128 -1.98 3.44 28.64
N MET A 129 -1.46 2.23 28.85
CA MET A 129 -0.56 1.58 27.89
C MET A 129 -1.24 1.43 26.52
N ASN A 130 -2.49 0.97 26.46
CA ASN A 130 -3.20 0.80 25.21
C ASN A 130 -3.45 2.13 24.48
N ILE A 131 -3.91 3.15 25.20
CA ILE A 131 -4.17 4.48 24.63
C ILE A 131 -2.87 5.07 24.10
N TRP A 132 -1.77 4.99 24.87
CA TRP A 132 -0.48 5.50 24.46
C TRP A 132 0.08 4.76 23.24
N LEU A 133 0.04 3.42 23.23
CA LEU A 133 0.53 2.62 22.10
C LEU A 133 -0.28 2.91 20.84
N HIS A 134 -1.61 2.99 20.96
CA HIS A 134 -2.47 3.34 19.85
C HIS A 134 -2.07 4.69 19.24
N LYS A 135 -1.94 5.72 20.07
CA LYS A 135 -1.51 7.06 19.63
C LYS A 135 -0.14 7.07 18.96
N GLN A 136 0.82 6.32 19.52
CA GLN A 136 2.14 6.28 18.92
C GLN A 136 2.18 5.52 17.60
N VAL A 137 1.45 4.41 17.50
CA VAL A 137 1.35 3.71 16.22
C VAL A 137 0.69 4.60 15.17
N MET A 138 -0.39 5.31 15.51
CA MET A 138 -1.04 6.25 14.59
C MET A 138 -0.11 7.38 14.14
N THR A 139 0.67 7.94 15.07
CA THR A 139 1.68 8.97 14.76
C THR A 139 2.74 8.44 13.80
N LYS A 140 3.34 7.28 14.13
CA LYS A 140 4.37 6.65 13.30
C LYS A 140 3.83 6.23 11.94
N LEU A 141 2.60 5.77 11.87
CA LEU A 141 1.95 5.39 10.62
C LEU A 141 1.72 6.60 9.71
N ALA A 142 1.38 7.75 10.30
CA ALA A 142 1.32 9.02 9.58
C ALA A 142 2.69 9.47 9.06
N GLU A 143 3.75 9.32 9.86
CA GLU A 143 5.14 9.59 9.44
C GLU A 143 5.59 8.69 8.26
N ASN A 144 5.06 7.47 8.15
CA ASN A 144 5.37 6.52 7.09
C ASN A 144 4.54 6.71 5.80
N GLY A 145 3.77 7.81 5.69
CA GLY A 145 2.96 8.12 4.50
C GLY A 145 1.50 7.63 4.59
N GLY A 146 1.06 7.24 5.79
CA GLY A 146 -0.34 6.96 6.08
C GLY A 146 -1.13 8.25 6.30
N LYS A 147 -2.34 8.31 5.77
CA LYS A 147 -3.34 9.32 6.13
C LYS A 147 -4.18 8.76 7.27
N VAL A 148 -3.98 9.35 8.45
CA VAL A 148 -4.71 9.02 9.67
C VAL A 148 -5.63 10.19 10.01
N PRO A 149 -6.95 9.99 10.15
CA PRO A 149 -7.87 11.05 10.56
C PRO A 149 -7.52 11.56 11.96
N ASP A 150 -7.77 12.85 12.18
CA ASP A 150 -7.41 13.50 13.44
C ASP A 150 -8.10 12.86 14.64
N SER A 151 -9.32 12.34 14.50
CA SER A 151 -10.03 11.60 15.57
C SER A 151 -9.23 10.41 16.14
N LEU A 152 -8.32 9.81 15.37
CA LEU A 152 -7.48 8.68 15.81
C LEU A 152 -6.11 9.12 16.34
N LYS A 153 -5.79 10.42 16.24
CA LYS A 153 -4.51 11.01 16.69
C LYS A 153 -4.61 11.60 18.10
N HIS A 154 -5.78 11.56 18.73
CA HIS A 154 -6.10 12.27 19.98
C HIS A 154 -5.95 11.37 21.21
#